data_AF-A0A5R8LX43-F1
#
_entry.id   AF-A0A5R8LX43-F1
#
_cell.length_a   1.000
_cell.length_b   1.000
_cell.length_c   1.000
_cell.angle_alpha   90.00
_cell.angle_beta   90.00
_cell.angle_gamma   90.00
#
_symmetry.space_group_name_H-M   'P 1'
#
loop_
_entity.id
_entity.type
_entity.pdbx_description
1 polymer ?
#
loop_
_entity_poly.entity_id
_entity_poly.type
_entity_poly.pdbx_seq_one_letter_code
_entity_poly.pdbx_strand_id
1 'polypeptide(L)'
;MAIHLASYYINTEHLGSDQKRNILKNVSVKSDQDYLKFWIYNGRGDLKQALSLAKHIGDDQLALYIDLKLLKKVNADSSLTAEQKRSQIIKYQKSITYYLKKLKGSATDLGK
;
A
#
# COMPACT_ATOMS: atom_id res chain seq x y z
N MET A 1 -0.56 21.92 3.38
CA MET A 1 -1.86 21.24 3.60
C MET A 1 -1.78 19.72 3.41
N ALA A 2 -1.15 19.20 2.34
CA ALA A 2 -1.06 17.76 2.08
C ALA A 2 -0.26 16.95 3.13
N ILE A 3 0.83 17.49 3.66
CA ILE A 3 1.66 16.83 4.69
C ILE A 3 0.85 16.54 5.97
N HIS A 4 0.10 17.53 6.47
CA HIS A 4 -0.73 17.33 7.68
C HIS A 4 -1.78 16.24 7.49
N LEU A 5 -2.37 16.14 6.29
CA LEU A 5 -3.38 15.13 5.97
C LEU A 5 -2.77 13.73 5.83
N ALA A 6 -1.62 13.62 5.15
CA ALA A 6 -0.88 12.36 5.06
C ALA A 6 -0.47 11.86 6.46
N SER A 7 0.09 12.74 7.30
CA SER A 7 0.48 12.42 8.67
C SER A 7 -0.70 11.96 9.54
N TYR A 8 -1.87 12.61 9.40
CA TYR A 8 -3.09 12.16 10.08
C TYR A 8 -3.44 10.72 9.71
N TYR A 9 -3.48 10.40 8.41
CA TYR A 9 -3.85 9.06 7.96
C TYR A 9 -2.82 7.99 8.35
N ILE A 10 -1.52 8.28 8.30
CA ILE A 10 -0.48 7.36 8.79
C ILE A 10 -0.68 7.03 10.27
N ASN A 11 -1.07 8.03 11.06
CA ASN A 11 -1.32 7.82 12.49
C ASN A 11 -2.54 6.92 12.75
N THR A 12 -3.54 6.94 11.88
CA THR A 12 -4.73 6.07 11.96
C THR A 12 -4.50 4.63 11.47
N GLU A 13 -3.38 4.34 10.81
CA GLU A 13 -3.09 2.98 10.34
C GLU A 13 -2.72 2.02 11.48
N HIS A 14 -3.04 0.74 11.30
CA HIS A 14 -2.70 -0.33 12.24
C HIS A 14 -1.24 -0.79 12.05
N LEU A 15 -0.29 0.14 12.19
CA LEU A 15 1.16 -0.10 12.09
C LEU A 15 1.82 0.06 13.45
N GLY A 16 2.96 -0.62 13.67
CA GLY A 16 3.75 -0.44 14.88
C GLY A 16 4.29 0.99 15.02
N SER A 17 4.51 1.45 16.26
CA SER A 17 4.98 2.82 16.55
C SER A 17 6.26 3.18 15.80
N ASP A 18 7.20 2.25 15.67
CA ASP A 18 8.48 2.50 15.00
C ASP A 18 8.36 2.50 13.47
N GLN A 19 7.46 1.68 12.91
CA GLN A 19 7.11 1.73 11.49
C GLN A 19 6.48 3.09 11.13
N LYS A 20 5.53 3.56 11.95
CA LYS A 20 4.92 4.89 11.79
C LYS A 20 5.96 5.99 11.85
N ARG A 21 6.88 5.93 12.82
CA ARG A 21 7.94 6.93 13.00
C ARG A 21 8.88 6.99 11.78
N ASN A 22 9.23 5.84 11.21
CA ASN A 22 10.06 5.77 10.00
C ASN A 22 9.33 6.31 8.76
N ILE A 23 8.04 6.00 8.59
CA ILE A 23 7.24 6.56 7.50
C ILE A 23 7.10 8.08 7.65
N LEU A 24 6.79 8.57 8.87
CA LEU A 24 6.61 10.01 9.14
C LEU A 24 7.89 10.83 8.94
N LYS A 25 9.07 10.26 9.21
CA LYS A 25 10.36 10.90 8.89
C LYS A 25 10.46 11.20 7.39
N ASN A 26 10.00 10.29 6.55
CA ASN A 26 9.99 10.43 5.09
C ASN A 26 8.86 11.34 4.57
N VAL A 27 7.88 11.71 5.41
CA VAL A 27 6.71 12.57 5.09
C VAL A 27 6.96 14.07 5.41
N SER A 28 8.16 14.44 5.86
CA SER A 28 8.41 15.78 6.43
C SER A 28 9.23 16.76 5.56
N VAL A 29 10.37 16.37 4.96
CA VAL A 29 11.31 17.35 4.35
C VAL A 29 11.70 17.06 2.89
N LYS A 30 11.52 15.82 2.39
CA LYS A 30 11.90 15.40 1.02
C LYS A 30 10.77 14.69 0.26
N SER A 31 9.55 14.78 0.75
CA SER A 31 8.44 13.95 0.27
C SER A 31 8.04 14.38 -1.13
N ASP A 32 8.24 13.47 -2.09
CA ASP A 32 7.64 13.55 -3.40
C ASP A 32 6.11 13.76 -3.26
N GLN A 33 5.54 14.64 -4.08
CA GLN A 33 4.09 14.91 -4.06
C GLN A 33 3.28 13.63 -4.22
N ASP A 34 3.79 12.64 -4.97
CA ASP A 34 3.09 11.38 -5.19
C ASP A 34 3.12 10.48 -3.95
N TYR A 35 4.18 10.55 -3.14
CA TYR A 35 4.24 9.89 -1.83
C TYR A 35 3.21 10.47 -0.85
N LEU A 36 2.99 11.80 -0.88
CA LEU A 36 1.95 12.43 -0.08
C LEU A 36 0.54 12.06 -0.56
N LYS A 37 0.29 12.10 -1.87
CA LYS A 37 -1.00 11.70 -2.46
C LYS A 37 -1.31 10.23 -2.17
N PHE A 38 -0.30 9.36 -2.14
CA PHE A 38 -0.46 7.95 -1.78
C PHE A 38 -1.10 7.81 -0.39
N TRP A 39 -0.55 8.46 0.63
CA TRP A 39 -1.07 8.36 1.99
C TRP A 39 -2.46 8.99 2.14
N ILE A 40 -2.76 10.04 1.36
CA ILE A 40 -4.10 10.63 1.30
C ILE A 40 -5.12 9.66 0.70
N TYR A 41 -4.83 9.04 -0.45
CA TYR A 41 -5.75 8.08 -1.08
C TYR A 41 -5.92 6.82 -0.23
N ASN A 42 -4.82 6.32 0.34
CA ASN A 42 -4.86 5.18 1.25
C ASN A 42 -5.78 5.45 2.47
N GLY A 43 -5.59 6.61 3.11
CA GLY A 43 -6.39 6.99 4.28
C GLY A 43 -7.87 7.25 4.00
N ARG A 44 -8.20 7.69 2.78
CA ARG A 44 -9.59 7.86 2.32
C ARG A 44 -10.25 6.54 1.88
N GLY A 45 -9.51 5.43 1.87
CA GLY A 45 -10.00 4.15 1.36
C GLY A 45 -10.07 4.06 -0.16
N ASP A 46 -9.48 5.02 -0.89
CA ASP A 46 -9.31 4.95 -2.35
C ASP A 46 -8.10 4.09 -2.70
N LEU A 47 -8.25 2.80 -2.43
CA LEU A 47 -7.17 1.83 -2.54
C LEU A 47 -6.74 1.61 -4.00
N LYS A 48 -7.60 1.87 -4.99
CA LYS A 48 -7.20 1.73 -6.40
C LYS A 48 -6.24 2.85 -6.81
N GLN A 49 -6.52 4.10 -6.40
CA GLN A 49 -5.61 5.21 -6.66
C GLN A 49 -4.33 5.10 -5.84
N ALA A 50 -4.41 4.66 -4.59
CA ALA A 50 -3.23 4.37 -3.77
C ALA A 50 -2.34 3.30 -4.43
N LEU A 51 -2.92 2.23 -4.98
CA LEU A 51 -2.15 1.19 -5.69
C LEU A 51 -1.46 1.74 -6.95
N SER A 52 -2.17 2.59 -7.72
CA SER A 52 -1.60 3.22 -8.91
C SER A 52 -0.41 4.09 -8.57
N LEU A 53 -0.51 4.90 -7.51
CA LEU A 53 0.60 5.73 -7.03
C LEU A 53 1.76 4.89 -6.50
N ALA A 54 1.50 3.83 -5.73
CA ALA A 54 2.56 2.95 -5.25
C ALA A 54 3.37 2.35 -6.41
N LYS A 55 2.69 1.94 -7.48
CA LYS A 55 3.33 1.43 -8.71
C LYS A 55 4.10 2.52 -9.46
N HIS A 56 3.56 3.74 -9.51
CA HIS A 56 4.23 4.88 -10.14
C HIS A 56 5.50 5.30 -9.39
N ILE A 57 5.43 5.36 -8.06
CA ILE A 57 6.57 5.60 -7.16
C ILE A 57 7.62 4.49 -7.30
N GLY A 58 7.20 3.28 -7.68
CA GLY A 58 8.07 2.11 -7.78
C GLY A 58 8.35 1.44 -6.43
N ASP A 59 7.57 1.77 -5.39
CA ASP A 59 7.73 1.20 -4.05
C ASP A 59 6.92 -0.09 -3.92
N ASP A 60 7.62 -1.22 -4.05
CA ASP A 60 7.03 -2.55 -3.97
C ASP A 60 6.41 -2.86 -2.59
N GLN A 61 6.89 -2.23 -1.51
CA GLN A 61 6.32 -2.41 -0.18
C GLN A 61 4.97 -1.70 -0.08
N LEU A 62 4.86 -0.49 -0.63
CA LEU A 62 3.58 0.23 -0.70
C LEU A 62 2.58 -0.50 -1.60
N ALA A 63 3.03 -1.05 -2.74
CA ALA A 63 2.14 -1.78 -3.64
C ALA A 63 1.60 -3.06 -2.98
N LEU A 64 2.48 -3.84 -2.33
CA LEU A 64 2.09 -5.02 -1.53
C LEU A 64 1.10 -4.65 -0.43
N TYR A 65 1.36 -3.57 0.30
CA TYR A 65 0.50 -3.11 1.38
C TYR A 65 -0.92 -2.80 0.91
N ILE A 66 -1.07 -2.10 -0.22
CA ILE A 66 -2.39 -1.81 -0.78
C ILE A 66 -3.08 -3.06 -1.34
N ASP A 67 -2.35 -3.98 -1.98
CA ASP A 67 -2.93 -5.24 -2.47
C ASP A 67 -3.52 -6.08 -1.31
N LEU A 68 -2.86 -6.10 -0.14
CA LEU A 68 -3.39 -6.76 1.06
C LEU A 68 -4.68 -6.10 1.56
N LYS A 69 -4.74 -4.75 1.57
CA LYS A 69 -5.97 -4.02 1.94
C LYS A 69 -7.11 -4.27 0.95
N LEU A 70 -6.81 -4.33 -0.35
CA LEU A 70 -7.77 -4.65 -1.41
C LEU A 70 -8.31 -6.08 -1.26
N LEU A 71 -7.44 -7.05 -0.99
CA LEU A 71 -7.85 -8.43 -0.72
C LEU A 71 -8.79 -8.51 0.49
N LYS A 72 -8.45 -7.83 1.59
CA LYS A 72 -9.32 -7.74 2.77
C LYS A 72 -10.68 -7.11 2.44
N LYS A 73 -10.69 -6.03 1.65
CA LYS A 73 -11.93 -5.35 1.22
C LYS A 73 -12.81 -6.28 0.40
N VAL A 74 -12.25 -6.97 -0.61
CA VAL A 74 -13.00 -7.91 -1.45
C VAL A 74 -13.56 -9.09 -0.65
N ASN A 75 -12.79 -9.62 0.31
CA ASN A 75 -13.27 -10.70 1.17
C ASN A 75 -14.50 -10.26 1.98
N ALA A 76 -14.46 -9.05 2.53
CA ALA A 76 -15.53 -8.47 3.35
C ALA A 76 -16.75 -7.93 2.56
N ASP A 77 -16.62 -7.74 1.25
CA ASP A 77 -17.67 -7.16 0.41
C ASP A 77 -18.79 -8.17 0.11
N SER A 78 -19.95 -8.00 0.74
CA SER A 78 -21.13 -8.86 0.53
C SER A 78 -21.94 -8.51 -0.72
N SER A 79 -21.62 -7.40 -1.40
CA SER A 79 -22.32 -6.96 -2.61
C SER A 79 -21.82 -7.64 -3.89
N LEU A 80 -20.64 -8.26 -3.85
CA LEU A 80 -20.03 -8.94 -4.99
C LEU A 80 -20.62 -10.34 -5.18
N THR A 81 -20.83 -10.73 -6.44
CA THR A 81 -21.13 -12.14 -6.75
C THR A 81 -19.93 -13.04 -6.43
N ALA A 82 -20.18 -14.34 -6.30
CA ALA A 82 -19.13 -15.33 -6.07
C ALA A 82 -18.04 -15.28 -7.16
N GLU A 83 -18.42 -15.13 -8.43
CA GLU A 83 -17.51 -15.06 -9.57
C GLU A 83 -16.67 -13.78 -9.53
N GLN A 84 -17.32 -12.63 -9.29
CA GLN A 84 -16.64 -11.34 -9.18
C GLN A 84 -15.64 -11.33 -8.03
N LYS A 85 -16.05 -11.86 -6.87
CA LYS A 85 -15.20 -12.00 -5.68
C LYS A 85 -14.01 -12.91 -5.97
N ARG A 86 -14.25 -14.09 -6.55
CA ARG A 86 -13.19 -15.05 -6.91
C ARG A 86 -12.17 -14.45 -7.90
N SER A 87 -12.64 -13.77 -8.95
CA SER A 87 -11.77 -13.12 -9.94
C SER A 87 -10.85 -12.08 -9.30
N GLN A 88 -11.41 -11.23 -8.43
CA GLN A 88 -10.64 -10.21 -7.74
C GLN A 88 -9.64 -10.80 -6.72
N ILE A 89 -10.04 -11.82 -5.97
CA ILE A 89 -9.15 -12.53 -5.02
C ILE A 89 -7.94 -13.10 -5.76
N ILE A 90 -8.16 -13.81 -6.88
CA ILE A 90 -7.07 -14.38 -7.68
C ILE A 90 -6.13 -13.28 -8.19
N LYS A 91 -6.67 -12.16 -8.65
CA LYS A 91 -5.88 -11.01 -9.10
C LYS A 91 -4.97 -10.49 -7.99
N TYR A 92 -5.51 -10.19 -6.81
CA TYR A 92 -4.71 -9.63 -5.72
C TYR A 92 -3.73 -10.64 -5.13
N GLN A 93 -4.08 -11.92 -5.03
CA GLN A 93 -3.16 -12.97 -4.59
C GLN A 93 -1.94 -13.09 -5.52
N LYS A 94 -2.16 -13.08 -6.85
CA LYS A 94 -1.05 -13.08 -7.82
C LYS A 94 -0.11 -11.89 -7.64
N SER A 95 -0.69 -10.69 -7.46
CA SER A 95 0.08 -9.45 -7.23
C SER A 95 0.87 -9.50 -5.92
N ILE A 96 0.26 -9.97 -4.83
CA ILE A 96 0.90 -10.17 -3.53
C ILE A 96 2.08 -11.15 -3.65
N THR A 97 1.89 -12.30 -4.30
CA THR A 97 2.97 -13.27 -4.50
C THR A 97 4.12 -12.68 -5.32
N TYR A 98 3.81 -11.89 -6.36
CA TYR A 98 4.81 -11.19 -7.16
C TYR A 98 5.67 -10.24 -6.30
N TYR A 99 5.03 -9.35 -5.53
CA TYR A 99 5.75 -8.39 -4.69
C TYR A 99 6.52 -9.05 -3.54
N LEU A 100 5.96 -10.09 -2.92
CA LEU A 100 6.67 -10.88 -1.89
C LEU A 100 7.93 -11.54 -2.46
N LYS A 101 7.86 -12.10 -3.68
CA LYS A 101 9.03 -12.68 -4.34
C LYS A 101 10.08 -11.61 -4.64
N LYS A 102 9.65 -10.46 -5.17
CA LYS A 102 10.55 -9.33 -5.49
C LYS A 102 11.28 -8.84 -4.24
N LEU A 103 10.56 -8.58 -3.15
CA LEU A 103 11.13 -8.12 -1.88
C LEU A 103 12.06 -9.15 -1.23
N LYS A 104 11.75 -10.45 -1.33
CA LYS A 104 12.64 -11.53 -0.86
C LYS A 104 13.91 -11.64 -1.71
N GLY A 105 13.80 -11.49 -3.04
CA GLY A 105 14.95 -11.50 -3.94
C GLY A 105 15.86 -10.28 -3.80
N SER A 106 15.28 -9.10 -3.55
CA SER A 106 16.05 -7.87 -3.28
C SER A 106 16.84 -7.94 -1.97
N ALA A 107 16.38 -8.70 -0.98
CA ALA A 107 17.11 -8.90 0.27
C ALA A 107 18.35 -9.80 0.10
N THR A 108 18.40 -10.64 -0.94
CA THR A 108 19.53 -11.56 -1.21
C THR A 108 20.63 -10.97 -2.11
N ASP A 109 20.40 -9.80 -2.73
CA ASP A 109 21.34 -9.17 -3.68
C ASP A 109 22.21 -8.05 -3.06
N LEU A 110 22.06 -7.75 -1.77
CA LEU A 110 22.86 -6.76 -1.04
C LEU A 110 24.14 -7.35 -0.40
N GLY A 111 24.54 -8.56 -0.83
CA GLY A 111 25.63 -9.34 -0.26
C GLY A 111 26.76 -9.71 -1.22
N LYS A 112 26.94 -8.98 -2.33
CA LYS A 112 28.10 -9.12 -3.22
C LYS A 112 28.78 -7.79 -3.45
#